data_AF-A0AA89BMQ0-F1
#
_entry.id   AF-A0AA89BMQ0-F1
#
_cell.length_a   1.000
_cell.length_b   1.000
_cell.length_c   1.000
_cell.angle_alpha   90.00
_cell.angle_beta   90.00
_cell.angle_gamma   90.00
#
_symmetry.space_group_name_H-M   'P 1'
#
loop_
_entity.id
_entity.type
_entity.pdbx_description
1 polymer ?
#
loop_
_entity_poly.entity_id
_entity_poly.type
_entity_poly.pdbx_seq_one_letter_code
_entity_poly.pdbx_strand_id
1 'polypeptide(L)'
;MDYPGLYPKLTTFPKLGNPEVTPNKTVRFPCTIDYPKRESDVSFEVTWTVDGHELRDPLTHRAVVSVLTGVKRTAYLNVDKLQGNLDKYLRCNVTSFHTNTPGVRSDPIPSNPYFVGFKVSTDSVVVDEKGDKKTITIESTLPIPCNALSQYDCKFPIEIHQGKDPTDLSWKSCTYDLKKDPIDGKYRTTITVKATRYFITDHDKVHDIAFEPLFSLMNPVWIGYNISHIHVKTLDADVTDCTSSGDPHLRGFTHKKSELAH
;
A
#
# COMPACT_ATOMS: atom_id res chain seq x y z
N MET A 1 -1.67 40.95 -18.03
CA MET A 1 -0.60 41.82 -17.52
C MET A 1 -0.03 41.14 -16.29
N ASP A 2 1.14 40.53 -16.43
CA ASP A 2 1.87 39.89 -15.33
C ASP A 2 2.75 40.98 -14.69
N TYR A 3 2.31 41.56 -13.58
CA TYR A 3 3.06 42.61 -12.88
C TYR A 3 4.29 41.98 -12.22
N PRO A 4 5.53 42.41 -12.54
CA PRO A 4 6.72 41.88 -11.88
C PRO A 4 6.72 42.30 -10.41
N GLY A 5 6.86 41.34 -9.49
CA GLY A 5 7.20 41.58 -8.08
C GLY A 5 6.04 41.63 -7.07
N LEU A 6 4.84 41.16 -7.38
CA LEU A 6 3.74 41.09 -6.40
C LEU A 6 3.94 40.02 -5.32
N TYR A 7 4.56 38.91 -5.69
CA TYR A 7 4.93 37.83 -4.79
C TYR A 7 6.19 37.11 -5.32
N PRO A 8 6.91 36.38 -4.46
CA PRO A 8 8.09 35.61 -4.84
C PRO A 8 7.70 34.51 -5.83
N LYS A 9 8.28 34.50 -7.04
CA LYS A 9 7.97 33.48 -8.04
C LYS A 9 8.84 32.24 -7.84
N LEU A 10 8.21 31.09 -7.63
CA LEU A 10 8.90 29.80 -7.65
C LEU A 10 9.27 29.45 -9.10
N THR A 11 10.54 29.16 -9.36
CA THR A 11 11.04 28.75 -10.69
C THR A 11 11.00 27.24 -10.89
N THR A 12 10.75 26.48 -9.82
CA THR A 12 10.69 25.03 -9.84
C THR A 12 9.50 24.55 -9.01
N PHE A 13 9.02 23.35 -9.32
CA PHE A 13 7.98 22.69 -8.52
C PHE A 13 8.56 22.25 -7.17
N PRO A 14 7.79 22.37 -6.08
CA PRO A 14 8.19 21.80 -4.80
C PRO A 14 8.34 20.29 -4.92
N LYS A 15 9.25 19.71 -4.14
CA LYS A 15 9.57 18.29 -4.18
C LYS A 15 9.09 17.59 -2.93
N LEU A 16 8.14 16.68 -3.10
CA LEU A 16 7.74 15.74 -2.05
C LEU A 16 8.74 14.59 -2.04
N GLY A 17 9.55 14.52 -0.99
CA GLY A 17 10.56 13.49 -0.81
C GLY A 17 9.98 12.19 -0.27
N ASN A 18 10.82 11.15 -0.23
CA ASN A 18 10.47 9.89 0.41
C ASN A 18 10.21 10.09 1.91
N PRO A 19 9.31 9.31 2.52
CA PRO A 19 9.07 9.36 3.95
C PRO A 19 10.32 8.93 4.72
N GLU A 20 10.60 9.61 5.82
CA GLU A 20 11.74 9.34 6.69
C GLU A 20 11.29 8.99 8.11
N VAL A 21 12.07 8.13 8.77
CA VAL A 21 11.89 7.79 10.18
C VAL A 21 12.73 8.76 11.01
N THR A 22 12.09 9.49 11.92
CA THR A 22 12.76 10.42 12.83
C THR A 22 13.48 9.67 13.97
N PRO A 23 14.39 10.32 14.72
CA PRO A 23 15.02 9.72 15.90
C PRO A 23 14.00 9.25 16.95
N ASN A 24 12.82 9.88 17.01
CA ASN A 24 11.73 9.51 17.91
C ASN A 24 10.83 8.41 17.33
N LYS A 25 11.27 7.72 16.27
CA LYS A 25 10.55 6.62 15.60
C LYS A 25 9.19 7.03 15.03
N THR A 26 9.01 8.29 14.69
CA THR A 26 7.85 8.76 13.93
C THR A 26 8.19 8.82 12.44
N VAL A 27 7.18 8.66 11.58
CA VAL A 27 7.37 8.77 10.13
C VAL A 27 6.85 10.12 9.66
N ARG A 28 7.60 10.79 8.79
CA ARG A 28 7.19 12.07 8.20
C ARG A 28 7.63 12.22 6.74
N PHE A 29 6.90 13.00 5.98
CA PHE A 29 7.23 13.40 4.62
C PHE A 29 7.88 14.78 4.59
N PRO A 30 9.04 14.95 3.93
CA PRO A 30 9.58 16.27 3.64
C PRO A 30 9.00 16.83 2.33
N CYS A 31 8.49 18.07 2.37
CA CYS A 31 8.18 18.87 1.18
C CYS A 31 9.20 20.00 1.07
N THR A 32 10.06 19.94 0.05
CA THR A 32 11.19 20.87 -0.12
C THR A 32 10.92 21.87 -1.22
N ILE A 33 11.24 23.14 -0.93
CA ILE A 33 11.10 24.28 -1.82
C ILE A 33 12.50 24.70 -2.24
N ASP A 34 12.80 24.62 -3.52
CA ASP A 34 14.07 25.11 -4.06
C ASP A 34 13.98 26.63 -4.28
N TYR A 35 14.31 27.38 -3.21
CA TYR A 35 14.29 28.84 -3.21
C TYR A 35 15.48 29.40 -2.41
N PRO A 36 16.16 30.46 -2.90
CA PRO A 36 17.32 31.04 -2.23
C PRO A 36 17.07 31.33 -0.74
N LYS A 37 17.96 30.85 0.14
CA LYS A 37 17.86 31.08 1.59
C LYS A 37 18.28 32.49 2.02
N ARG A 38 18.91 33.25 1.14
CA ARG A 38 19.36 34.64 1.40
C ARG A 38 18.21 35.64 1.38
N GLU A 39 17.11 35.29 0.73
CA GLU A 39 15.90 36.10 0.67
C GLU A 39 15.04 35.81 1.91
N SER A 40 15.09 36.74 2.87
CA SER A 40 14.42 36.63 4.17
C SER A 40 13.04 37.29 4.20
N ASP A 41 12.71 38.11 3.19
CA ASP A 41 11.40 38.76 3.01
C ASP A 41 10.37 37.83 2.35
N VAL A 42 10.70 36.54 2.21
CA VAL A 42 9.87 35.52 1.58
C VAL A 42 9.34 34.54 2.60
N SER A 43 8.06 34.22 2.46
CA SER A 43 7.38 33.20 3.24
C SER A 43 6.63 32.23 2.31
N PHE A 44 6.44 31.00 2.79
CA PHE A 44 5.74 29.94 2.06
C PHE A 44 4.67 29.31 2.94
N GLU A 45 3.45 29.24 2.44
CA GLU A 45 2.39 28.42 2.99
C GLU A 45 2.41 27.07 2.26
N VAL A 46 2.47 25.99 3.03
CA VAL A 46 2.47 24.62 2.53
C VAL A 46 1.21 23.94 3.02
N THR A 47 0.34 23.58 2.07
CA THR A 47 -0.85 22.77 2.29
C THR A 47 -0.63 21.36 1.73
N TRP A 48 -1.46 20.41 2.14
CA TRP A 48 -1.34 19.02 1.74
C TRP A 48 -2.64 18.55 1.11
N THR A 49 -2.54 17.75 0.05
CA THR A 49 -3.70 17.18 -0.63
C THR A 49 -3.51 15.71 -0.87
N VAL A 50 -4.60 14.96 -0.79
CA VAL A 50 -4.67 13.53 -1.12
C VAL A 50 -5.69 13.35 -2.23
N ASP A 51 -5.26 12.82 -3.38
CA ASP A 51 -6.06 12.74 -4.62
C ASP A 51 -6.75 14.08 -4.97
N GLY A 52 -6.01 15.17 -4.81
CA GLY A 52 -6.48 16.53 -5.11
C GLY A 52 -7.37 17.17 -4.04
N HIS A 53 -7.77 16.43 -3.00
CA HIS A 53 -8.61 16.95 -1.91
C HIS A 53 -7.76 17.42 -0.74
N GLU A 54 -8.15 18.51 -0.07
CA GLU A 54 -7.44 19.06 1.10
C GLU A 54 -7.32 18.03 2.23
N LEU A 55 -6.09 17.83 2.71
CA LEU A 55 -5.82 16.97 3.86
C LEU A 55 -6.21 17.69 5.16
N ARG A 56 -7.08 17.03 5.93
CA ARG A 56 -7.50 17.49 7.25
C ARG A 56 -6.93 16.59 8.33
N ASP A 57 -6.52 17.21 9.43
CA ASP A 57 -6.05 16.48 10.60
C ASP A 57 -7.19 15.58 11.13
N PRO A 58 -6.95 14.28 11.37
CA PRO A 58 -8.00 13.32 11.72
C PRO A 58 -8.65 13.59 13.07
N LEU A 59 -7.99 14.33 13.97
CA LEU A 59 -8.50 14.65 15.31
C LEU A 59 -9.22 16.00 15.37
N THR A 60 -8.65 17.01 14.70
CA THR A 60 -9.16 18.39 14.77
C THR A 60 -10.01 18.80 13.58
N HIS A 61 -10.01 18.00 12.51
CA HIS A 61 -10.68 18.27 11.22
C HIS A 61 -10.28 19.58 10.53
N ARG A 62 -9.18 20.21 10.98
CA ARG A 62 -8.60 21.42 10.39
C ARG A 62 -7.65 21.05 9.26
N ALA A 63 -7.56 21.93 8.27
CA ALA A 63 -6.57 21.81 7.20
C ALA A 63 -5.16 21.72 7.80
N VAL A 64 -4.36 20.76 7.32
CA VAL A 64 -2.97 20.65 7.72
C VAL A 64 -2.18 21.69 6.93
N VAL A 65 -1.69 22.71 7.61
CA VAL A 65 -0.97 23.84 6.99
C VAL A 65 0.32 24.11 7.75
N SER A 66 1.39 24.44 7.02
CA SER A 66 2.66 24.89 7.58
C SER A 66 3.07 26.21 6.95
N VAL A 67 3.49 27.18 7.75
CA VAL A 67 4.07 28.44 7.25
C VAL A 67 5.57 28.43 7.50
N LEU A 68 6.34 28.52 6.43
CA LEU A 68 7.79 28.60 6.45
C LEU A 68 8.21 30.06 6.28
N THR A 69 9.02 30.56 7.21
CA THR A 69 9.51 31.95 7.21
C THR A 69 11.03 31.99 7.30
N GLY A 70 11.62 33.12 6.92
CA GLY A 70 13.06 33.36 6.98
C GLY A 70 13.82 32.37 6.10
N VAL A 71 14.68 31.55 6.68
CA VAL A 71 15.54 30.59 5.96
C VAL A 71 14.94 29.19 5.77
N LYS A 72 13.73 28.94 6.30
CA LYS A 72 13.09 27.61 6.24
C LYS A 72 12.59 27.32 4.82
N ARG A 73 12.91 26.14 4.30
CA ARG A 73 12.57 25.69 2.93
C ARG A 73 12.02 24.27 2.85
N THR A 74 11.76 23.66 4.01
CA THR A 74 11.19 22.31 4.08
C THR A 74 10.07 22.30 5.10
N ALA A 75 8.89 21.92 4.66
CA ALA A 75 7.76 21.59 5.52
C ALA A 75 7.72 20.07 5.75
N TYR A 76 7.25 19.65 6.91
CA TYR A 76 7.15 18.23 7.24
C TYR A 76 5.70 17.86 7.55
N LEU A 77 5.21 16.76 6.98
CA LEU A 77 3.93 16.14 7.31
C LEU A 77 4.18 14.85 8.08
N ASN A 78 3.74 14.77 9.33
CA ASN A 78 3.75 13.51 10.04
C ASN A 78 2.68 12.57 9.46
N VAL A 79 3.02 11.28 9.35
CA VAL A 79 2.19 10.27 8.68
C VAL A 79 0.88 9.97 9.44
N ASP A 80 0.81 10.26 10.74
CA ASP A 80 -0.44 10.16 11.53
C ASP A 80 -1.58 10.99 10.93
N LYS A 81 -1.26 12.08 10.24
CA LYS A 81 -2.24 12.95 9.57
C LYS A 81 -2.92 12.29 8.37
N LEU A 82 -2.37 11.19 7.87
CA LEU A 82 -2.90 10.45 6.72
C LEU A 82 -3.88 9.33 7.12
N GLN A 83 -4.24 9.21 8.39
CA GLN A 83 -5.22 8.22 8.83
C GLN A 83 -6.54 8.38 8.04
N GLY A 84 -7.04 7.29 7.46
CA GLY A 84 -8.21 7.31 6.56
C GLY A 84 -7.95 7.80 5.14
N ASN A 85 -6.70 8.09 4.78
CA ASN A 85 -6.28 8.60 3.47
C ASN A 85 -5.16 7.77 2.83
N LEU A 86 -5.09 6.49 3.17
CA LEU A 86 -4.22 5.50 2.53
C LEU A 86 -4.83 5.01 1.20
N ASP A 87 -3.99 4.37 0.37
CA ASP A 87 -4.23 3.95 -1.01
C ASP A 87 -4.54 5.09 -1.98
N LYS A 88 -3.93 6.26 -1.72
CA LYS A 88 -4.13 7.49 -2.47
C LYS A 88 -2.80 8.19 -2.75
N TYR A 89 -2.84 9.23 -3.58
CA TYR A 89 -1.66 10.03 -3.91
C TYR A 89 -1.58 11.32 -3.10
N LEU A 90 -0.55 11.41 -2.25
CA LEU A 90 -0.20 12.61 -1.49
C LEU A 90 0.56 13.61 -2.38
N ARG A 91 0.26 14.90 -2.20
CA ARG A 91 1.03 16.04 -2.72
C ARG A 91 1.11 17.13 -1.65
N CYS A 92 2.19 17.91 -1.67
CA CYS A 92 2.19 19.22 -1.03
C CYS A 92 1.95 20.31 -2.07
N ASN A 93 1.24 21.37 -1.69
CA ASN A 93 1.02 22.54 -2.51
C ASN A 93 1.63 23.74 -1.82
N VAL A 94 2.39 24.54 -2.56
CA VAL A 94 3.16 25.65 -2.01
C VAL A 94 2.68 26.97 -2.60
N THR A 95 2.33 27.88 -1.71
CA THR A 95 1.94 29.24 -2.01
C THR A 95 2.99 30.19 -1.42
N SER A 96 3.55 31.07 -2.24
CA SER A 96 4.57 32.04 -1.83
C SER A 96 3.98 33.44 -1.66
N PHE A 97 4.55 34.20 -0.73
CA PHE A 97 4.19 35.60 -0.47
C PHE A 97 5.33 36.36 0.18
N HIS A 98 5.35 37.67 0.02
CA HIS A 98 6.30 38.51 0.77
C HIS A 98 5.80 38.71 2.20
N THR A 99 6.71 38.64 3.16
CA THR A 99 6.41 38.77 4.60
C THR A 99 5.79 40.14 4.94
N ASN A 100 6.11 41.19 4.18
CA ASN A 100 5.55 42.54 4.35
C ASN A 100 4.16 42.71 3.73
N THR A 101 3.74 41.82 2.82
CA THR A 101 2.46 41.89 2.08
C THR A 101 1.77 40.52 2.03
N PRO A 102 1.47 39.90 3.19
CA PRO A 102 0.97 38.51 3.24
C PRO A 102 -0.42 38.30 2.62
N GLY A 103 -1.14 39.38 2.30
CA GLY A 103 -2.41 39.34 1.58
C GLY A 103 -2.26 39.16 0.06
N VAL A 104 -1.06 39.35 -0.49
CA VAL A 104 -0.77 39.13 -1.92
C VAL A 104 0.04 37.85 -2.04
N ARG A 105 -0.56 36.83 -2.65
CA ARG A 105 -0.02 35.46 -2.66
C ARG A 105 0.01 34.91 -4.09
N SER A 106 0.93 33.99 -4.35
CA SER A 106 0.93 33.20 -5.58
C SER A 106 -0.25 32.22 -5.62
N ASP A 107 -0.53 31.69 -6.81
CA ASP A 107 -1.29 30.45 -6.90
C ASP A 107 -0.50 29.28 -6.29
N PRO A 108 -1.19 28.26 -5.74
CA PRO A 108 -0.55 27.09 -5.17
C PRO A 108 0.09 26.22 -6.25
N ILE A 109 1.36 25.88 -6.07
CA ILE A 109 2.10 24.99 -6.98
C ILE A 109 2.21 23.59 -6.36
N PRO A 110 1.70 22.54 -7.04
CA PRO A 110 1.71 21.18 -6.51
C PRO A 110 3.08 20.50 -6.70
N SER A 111 3.42 19.60 -5.78
CA SER A 111 4.57 18.72 -5.90
C SER A 111 4.33 17.51 -6.81
N ASN A 112 5.39 16.73 -7.03
CA ASN A 112 5.26 15.35 -7.49
C ASN A 112 4.34 14.55 -6.55
N PRO A 113 3.54 13.60 -7.08
CA PRO A 113 2.70 12.73 -6.28
C PRO A 113 3.52 11.64 -5.58
N TYR A 114 3.03 11.17 -4.43
CA TYR A 114 3.55 10.01 -3.72
C TYR A 114 2.39 9.09 -3.31
N PHE A 115 2.43 7.82 -3.71
CA PHE A 115 1.41 6.85 -3.29
C PHE A 115 1.64 6.44 -1.84
N VAL A 116 0.63 6.59 -0.97
CA VAL A 116 0.71 6.25 0.46
C VAL A 116 -0.15 5.03 0.78
N GLY A 117 0.48 3.92 1.15
CA GLY A 117 -0.23 2.66 1.44
C GLY A 117 0.56 1.43 1.04
N PHE A 118 -0.17 0.35 0.76
CA PHE A 118 0.40 -0.92 0.32
C PHE A 118 0.22 -1.12 -1.19
N LYS A 119 1.27 -1.62 -1.83
CA LYS A 119 1.23 -2.04 -3.22
C LYS A 119 1.26 -3.56 -3.27
N VAL A 120 0.31 -4.13 -4.00
CA VAL A 120 0.32 -5.55 -4.34
C VAL A 120 0.94 -5.69 -5.72
N SER A 121 1.74 -6.73 -5.95
CA SER A 121 2.37 -6.98 -7.25
C SER A 121 1.38 -7.31 -8.36
N THR A 122 0.18 -7.75 -8.01
CA THR A 122 -0.93 -8.03 -8.93
C THR A 122 -2.25 -8.00 -8.17
N ASP A 123 -3.30 -7.48 -8.79
CA ASP A 123 -4.66 -7.48 -8.23
C ASP A 123 -5.39 -8.79 -8.52
N SER A 124 -4.88 -9.59 -9.48
CA SER A 124 -5.41 -10.91 -9.78
C SER A 124 -4.32 -11.93 -10.14
N VAL A 125 -4.57 -13.20 -9.84
CA VAL A 125 -3.69 -14.30 -10.22
C VAL A 125 -4.49 -15.53 -10.63
N VAL A 126 -3.98 -16.26 -11.62
CA VAL A 126 -4.54 -17.53 -12.07
C VAL A 126 -3.64 -18.66 -11.61
N VAL A 127 -4.21 -19.66 -10.95
CA VAL A 127 -3.55 -20.88 -10.47
C VAL A 127 -4.27 -22.10 -11.02
N ASP A 128 -3.52 -23.14 -11.35
CA ASP A 128 -4.02 -24.40 -11.91
C ASP A 128 -3.74 -25.53 -10.92
N GLU A 129 -4.68 -26.45 -10.72
CA GLU A 129 -4.55 -27.59 -9.80
C GLU A 129 -3.35 -28.51 -10.11
N LYS A 130 -3.02 -28.68 -11.40
CA LYS A 130 -1.82 -29.37 -11.89
C LYS A 130 -0.62 -28.44 -12.04
N GLY A 131 -0.83 -27.13 -11.92
CA GLY A 131 0.17 -26.11 -12.09
C GLY A 131 1.07 -25.86 -10.87
N ASP A 132 2.05 -24.99 -11.12
CA ASP A 132 2.96 -24.50 -10.10
C ASP A 132 2.30 -23.44 -9.19
N LYS A 133 2.90 -23.27 -8.01
CA LYS A 133 2.53 -22.22 -7.07
C LYS A 133 2.82 -20.84 -7.67
N LYS A 134 2.01 -19.85 -7.33
CA LYS A 134 2.25 -18.45 -7.68
C LYS A 134 2.61 -17.65 -6.44
N THR A 135 3.41 -16.60 -6.64
CA THR A 135 3.85 -15.71 -5.55
C THR A 135 3.29 -14.32 -5.78
N ILE A 136 2.71 -13.76 -4.73
CA ILE A 136 2.22 -12.39 -4.69
C ILE A 136 3.08 -11.63 -3.68
N THR A 137 3.56 -10.46 -4.07
CA THR A 137 4.37 -9.60 -3.20
C THR A 137 3.53 -8.42 -2.72
N ILE A 138 3.55 -8.15 -1.42
CA ILE A 138 2.96 -6.96 -0.82
C ILE A 138 4.11 -6.07 -0.35
N GLU A 139 4.10 -4.82 -0.76
CA GLU A 139 5.12 -3.80 -0.44
C GLU A 139 4.47 -2.61 0.26
N SER A 140 4.97 -2.22 1.44
CA SER A 140 4.59 -0.94 2.05
C SER A 140 5.43 0.18 1.44
N THR A 141 4.76 1.26 1.03
CA THR A 141 5.42 2.51 0.63
C THR A 141 5.81 3.36 1.83
N LEU A 142 5.21 3.11 3.00
CA LEU A 142 5.53 3.81 4.24
C LEU A 142 6.52 2.96 5.07
N PRO A 143 7.59 3.57 5.61
CA PRO A 143 8.46 2.94 6.57
C PRO A 143 7.67 2.45 7.78
N ILE A 144 8.07 1.30 8.30
CA ILE A 144 7.49 0.78 9.54
C ILE A 144 8.47 1.12 10.66
N PRO A 145 8.11 2.03 11.59
CA PRO A 145 8.94 2.31 12.75
C PRO A 145 8.87 1.12 13.73
N CYS A 146 10.01 0.78 14.32
CA CYS A 146 10.15 -0.46 15.08
C CYS A 146 10.79 -0.22 16.43
N ASN A 147 10.38 -1.01 17.42
CA ASN A 147 10.98 -1.02 18.76
C ASN A 147 12.13 -2.02 18.92
N ALA A 148 12.38 -2.87 17.93
CA ALA A 148 13.50 -3.79 17.92
C ALA A 148 14.85 -3.04 17.95
N LEU A 149 15.86 -3.69 18.54
CA LEU A 149 17.25 -3.18 18.61
C LEU A 149 17.85 -2.98 17.21
N SER A 150 17.40 -3.76 16.24
CA SER A 150 17.75 -3.66 14.82
C SER A 150 16.50 -3.47 13.98
N GLN A 151 16.59 -2.63 12.94
CA GLN A 151 15.51 -2.45 11.98
C GLN A 151 15.25 -3.71 11.13
N TYR A 152 16.22 -4.63 11.04
CA TYR A 152 16.10 -5.90 10.31
C TYR A 152 15.33 -6.97 11.07
N ASP A 153 15.27 -6.87 12.39
CA ASP A 153 14.44 -7.75 13.24
C ASP A 153 12.99 -7.27 13.31
N CYS A 154 12.69 -6.14 12.66
CA CYS A 154 11.36 -5.59 12.63
C CYS A 154 10.42 -6.43 11.77
N LYS A 155 9.29 -6.77 12.38
CA LYS A 155 8.20 -7.48 11.75
C LYS A 155 6.93 -6.70 11.94
N PHE A 156 6.19 -6.53 10.87
CA PHE A 156 4.83 -6.02 10.91
C PHE A 156 3.90 -7.09 10.37
N PRO A 157 3.11 -7.75 11.24
CA PRO A 157 2.27 -8.85 10.81
C PRO A 157 1.11 -8.32 9.97
N ILE A 158 0.83 -9.05 8.88
CA ILE A 158 -0.37 -8.91 8.06
C ILE A 158 -1.10 -10.26 8.16
N GLU A 159 -2.37 -10.22 8.52
CA GLU A 159 -3.20 -11.41 8.68
C GLU A 159 -4.19 -11.53 7.52
N ILE A 160 -4.28 -12.73 6.93
CA ILE A 160 -5.27 -13.07 5.93
C ILE A 160 -6.59 -13.34 6.64
N HIS A 161 -7.65 -12.67 6.20
CA HIS A 161 -9.01 -12.95 6.64
C HIS A 161 -9.47 -14.28 6.03
N GLN A 162 -9.68 -15.29 6.87
CA GLN A 162 -10.19 -16.58 6.42
C GLN A 162 -11.69 -16.50 6.14
N GLY A 163 -12.06 -16.49 4.87
CA GLY A 163 -13.44 -16.70 4.43
C GLY A 163 -13.95 -18.11 4.79
N LYS A 164 -15.26 -18.33 4.68
CA LYS A 164 -15.93 -19.56 5.11
C LYS A 164 -15.60 -20.83 4.28
N ASP A 165 -15.00 -20.70 3.11
CA ASP A 165 -14.67 -21.85 2.23
C ASP A 165 -13.45 -21.60 1.31
N PRO A 166 -12.21 -21.90 1.75
CA PRO A 166 -11.07 -21.96 0.85
C PRO A 166 -10.73 -23.42 0.52
N THR A 167 -11.70 -24.21 0.03
CA THR A 167 -11.44 -25.62 -0.31
C THR A 167 -10.45 -25.75 -1.48
N ASP A 168 -10.49 -24.81 -2.42
CA ASP A 168 -9.75 -24.93 -3.69
C ASP A 168 -8.52 -24.03 -3.75
N LEU A 169 -8.24 -23.29 -2.67
CA LEU A 169 -7.10 -22.41 -2.57
C LEU A 169 -6.33 -22.64 -1.28
N SER A 170 -5.03 -22.88 -1.40
CA SER A 170 -4.13 -23.06 -0.27
C SER A 170 -2.98 -22.05 -0.27
N TRP A 171 -2.58 -21.67 0.94
CA TRP A 171 -1.41 -20.84 1.20
C TRP A 171 -0.67 -21.36 2.44
N LYS A 172 0.55 -20.87 2.66
CA LYS A 172 1.45 -21.45 3.68
C LYS A 172 1.10 -21.05 5.12
N SER A 173 0.62 -19.83 5.34
CA SER A 173 0.42 -19.26 6.68
C SER A 173 -0.73 -18.27 6.66
N CYS A 174 -1.44 -18.08 7.77
CA CYS A 174 -2.45 -17.03 7.87
C CYS A 174 -1.84 -15.67 8.20
N THR A 175 -0.63 -15.67 8.75
CA THR A 175 0.10 -14.47 9.15
C THR A 175 1.39 -14.37 8.35
N TYR A 176 1.63 -13.19 7.77
CA TYR A 176 2.81 -12.86 6.99
C TYR A 176 3.50 -11.64 7.58
N ASP A 177 4.76 -11.79 7.97
CA ASP A 177 5.57 -10.68 8.46
C ASP A 177 6.06 -9.82 7.29
N LEU A 178 5.68 -8.54 7.28
CA LEU A 178 6.33 -7.53 6.45
C LEU A 178 7.69 -7.18 7.08
N LYS A 179 8.76 -7.34 6.30
CA LYS A 179 10.15 -7.13 6.76
C LYS A 179 10.88 -6.19 5.84
N LYS A 180 11.84 -5.45 6.41
CA LYS A 180 12.73 -4.58 5.65
C LYS A 180 13.71 -5.42 4.84
N ASP A 181 13.71 -5.22 3.53
CA ASP A 181 14.70 -5.78 2.61
C ASP A 181 16.06 -5.11 2.86
N PRO A 182 17.14 -5.88 3.05
CA PRO A 182 18.46 -5.32 3.34
C PRO A 182 19.14 -4.65 2.16
N ILE A 183 18.68 -4.89 0.93
CA ILE A 183 19.29 -4.37 -0.30
C ILE A 183 18.71 -3.00 -0.64
N ASP A 184 17.39 -2.90 -0.76
CA ASP A 184 16.71 -1.67 -1.18
C ASP A 184 15.98 -0.93 -0.05
N GLY A 185 15.95 -1.52 1.15
CA GLY A 185 15.37 -0.91 2.34
C GLY A 185 13.84 -0.88 2.38
N LYS A 186 13.17 -1.53 1.42
CA LYS A 186 11.70 -1.55 1.33
C LYS A 186 11.11 -2.63 2.21
N TYR A 187 9.89 -2.40 2.70
CA TYR A 187 9.21 -3.38 3.53
C TYR A 187 8.33 -4.27 2.67
N ARG A 188 8.63 -5.57 2.62
CA ARG A 188 7.92 -6.54 1.78
C ARG A 188 7.58 -7.83 2.50
N THR A 189 6.57 -8.51 2.00
CA THR A 189 6.28 -9.91 2.30
C THR A 189 5.76 -10.62 1.06
N THR A 190 5.84 -11.94 1.05
CA THR A 190 5.43 -12.77 -0.10
C THR A 190 4.45 -13.85 0.34
N ILE A 191 3.32 -13.88 -0.36
CA ILE A 191 2.28 -14.89 -0.18
C ILE A 191 2.42 -15.87 -1.34
N THR A 192 2.58 -17.15 -1.01
CA THR A 192 2.59 -18.23 -2.01
C THR A 192 1.22 -18.89 -2.01
N VAL A 193 0.58 -18.87 -3.18
CA VAL A 193 -0.76 -19.42 -3.39
C VAL A 193 -0.71 -20.62 -4.33
N LYS A 194 -1.54 -21.62 -4.10
CA LYS A 194 -1.69 -22.80 -4.97
C LYS A 194 -3.16 -23.24 -5.00
N ALA A 195 -3.63 -23.58 -6.20
CA ALA A 195 -4.87 -24.33 -6.33
C ALA A 195 -4.76 -25.68 -5.61
N THR A 196 -5.74 -26.01 -4.79
CA THR A 196 -5.82 -27.31 -4.11
C THR A 196 -6.40 -28.30 -5.09
N ARG A 197 -5.68 -29.37 -5.38
CA ARG A 197 -6.20 -30.48 -6.19
C ARG A 197 -7.13 -31.32 -5.34
N TYR A 198 -8.39 -31.47 -5.77
CA TYR A 198 -9.33 -32.42 -5.17
C TYR A 198 -9.84 -33.40 -6.24
N PHE A 199 -10.48 -34.50 -5.83
CA PHE A 199 -10.89 -35.59 -6.74
C PHE A 199 -12.28 -35.39 -7.35
N ILE A 200 -12.78 -34.16 -7.32
CA ILE A 200 -14.09 -33.79 -7.86
C ILE A 200 -13.79 -32.79 -8.98
N THR A 201 -14.56 -32.81 -10.05
CA THR A 201 -14.53 -31.76 -11.08
C THR A 201 -15.58 -30.75 -10.66
N ASP A 202 -15.18 -29.57 -10.20
CA ASP A 202 -16.12 -28.54 -9.73
C ASP A 202 -16.04 -27.19 -10.46
N HIS A 203 -15.38 -27.19 -11.62
CA HIS A 203 -15.18 -26.05 -12.52
C HIS A 203 -14.28 -24.95 -11.95
N ASP A 204 -13.83 -24.06 -12.83
CA ASP A 204 -13.05 -22.89 -12.43
C ASP A 204 -13.80 -22.05 -11.39
N LYS A 205 -13.09 -21.63 -10.33
CA LYS A 205 -13.65 -20.73 -9.30
C LYS A 205 -12.85 -19.46 -9.14
N VAL A 206 -13.48 -18.47 -8.51
CA VAL A 206 -12.86 -17.21 -8.13
C VAL A 206 -12.94 -17.07 -6.62
N HIS A 207 -11.80 -16.79 -6.00
CA HIS A 207 -11.65 -16.58 -4.57
C HIS A 207 -11.03 -15.21 -4.31
N ASP A 208 -11.26 -14.67 -3.12
CA ASP A 208 -10.62 -13.44 -2.67
C ASP A 208 -9.67 -13.74 -1.51
N ILE A 209 -8.44 -13.27 -1.61
CA ILE A 209 -7.55 -13.14 -0.46
C ILE A 209 -7.83 -11.76 0.13
N ALA A 210 -8.60 -11.76 1.22
CA ALA A 210 -8.86 -10.58 2.03
C ALA A 210 -7.90 -10.53 3.23
N PHE A 211 -7.75 -9.36 3.83
CA PHE A 211 -6.87 -9.13 4.97
C PHE A 211 -7.67 -8.62 6.18
N GLU A 212 -7.19 -8.94 7.37
CA GLU A 212 -7.71 -8.30 8.57
C GLU A 212 -7.29 -6.82 8.61
N PRO A 213 -8.14 -5.91 9.11
CA PRO A 213 -7.77 -4.51 9.30
C PRO A 213 -6.51 -4.38 10.15
N LEU A 214 -5.56 -3.58 9.68
CA LEU A 214 -4.28 -3.40 10.36
C LEU A 214 -4.46 -2.65 11.69
N PHE A 215 -3.56 -2.93 12.61
CA PHE A 215 -3.49 -2.25 13.90
C PHE A 215 -2.04 -1.96 14.29
N SER A 216 -1.75 -0.69 14.62
CA SER A 216 -0.43 -0.29 15.10
C SER A 216 -0.51 0.94 16.00
N LEU A 217 -0.12 0.78 17.26
CA LEU A 217 -0.02 1.90 18.21
C LEU A 217 1.17 2.83 17.90
N MET A 218 2.24 2.29 17.31
CA MET A 218 3.45 3.07 16.98
C MET A 218 3.25 3.92 15.72
N ASN A 219 2.42 3.47 14.79
CA ASN A 219 2.08 4.23 13.60
C ASN A 219 0.56 4.20 13.39
N PRO A 220 -0.17 5.12 14.05
CA PRO A 220 -1.64 5.13 14.04
C PRO A 220 -2.28 5.24 12.66
N VAL A 221 -1.51 5.62 11.63
CA VAL A 221 -1.99 5.67 10.24
C VAL A 221 -2.60 4.35 9.78
N TRP A 222 -2.08 3.22 10.30
CA TRP A 222 -2.52 1.89 9.91
C TRP A 222 -3.78 1.43 10.61
N ILE A 223 -4.22 2.09 11.69
CA ILE A 223 -5.35 1.63 12.49
C ILE A 223 -6.62 1.63 11.63
N GLY A 224 -7.19 0.45 11.44
CA GLY A 224 -8.43 0.23 10.68
C GLY A 224 -8.24 0.24 9.15
N TYR A 225 -7.00 0.32 8.67
CA TYR A 225 -6.71 0.23 7.24
C TYR A 225 -6.81 -1.22 6.76
N ASN A 226 -7.53 -1.44 5.66
CA ASN A 226 -7.65 -2.75 5.03
C ASN A 226 -6.85 -2.76 3.72
N ILE A 227 -5.97 -3.74 3.56
CA ILE A 227 -5.22 -3.93 2.31
C ILE A 227 -6.21 -4.38 1.23
N SER A 228 -6.04 -3.87 0.01
CA SER A 228 -6.86 -4.26 -1.13
C SER A 228 -6.88 -5.79 -1.34
N HIS A 229 -8.05 -6.31 -1.65
CA HIS A 229 -8.27 -7.75 -1.86
C HIS A 229 -7.56 -8.20 -3.14
N ILE A 230 -7.17 -9.48 -3.18
CA ILE A 230 -6.52 -10.06 -4.35
C ILE A 230 -7.42 -11.16 -4.90
N HIS A 231 -7.79 -11.05 -6.17
CA HIS A 231 -8.63 -12.02 -6.84
C HIS A 231 -7.81 -13.21 -7.32
N VAL A 232 -8.22 -14.43 -6.97
CA VAL A 232 -7.54 -15.65 -7.36
C VAL A 232 -8.49 -16.52 -8.15
N LYS A 233 -8.18 -16.75 -9.43
CA LYS A 233 -8.90 -17.71 -10.26
C LYS A 233 -8.21 -19.08 -10.18
N THR A 234 -8.95 -20.10 -9.76
CA THR A 234 -8.51 -21.50 -9.82
C THR A 234 -8.99 -22.11 -11.13
N LEU A 235 -8.11 -22.84 -11.81
CA LEU A 235 -8.42 -23.63 -12.99
C LEU A 235 -8.55 -25.09 -12.58
N ASP A 236 -9.72 -25.66 -12.85
CA ASP A 236 -10.03 -27.06 -12.59
C ASP A 236 -9.25 -27.95 -13.55
N ALA A 237 -8.87 -29.14 -13.09
CA ALA A 237 -8.10 -30.08 -13.88
C ALA A 237 -8.77 -31.44 -13.90
N ASP A 238 -8.95 -32.01 -15.10
CA ASP A 238 -9.60 -33.30 -15.27
C ASP A 238 -9.04 -34.37 -14.32
N VAL A 239 -9.96 -35.01 -13.59
CA VAL A 239 -9.67 -36.11 -12.68
C VAL A 239 -9.38 -37.36 -13.52
N THR A 240 -8.18 -37.91 -13.41
CA THR A 240 -7.87 -39.23 -13.98
C THR A 240 -8.53 -40.32 -13.14
N ASP A 241 -9.29 -41.21 -13.78
CA ASP A 241 -9.96 -42.33 -13.11
C ASP A 241 -9.00 -43.15 -12.23
N CYS A 242 -9.38 -43.35 -10.97
CA CYS A 242 -8.67 -44.27 -10.08
C CYS A 242 -9.06 -45.71 -10.45
N THR A 243 -8.20 -46.45 -11.15
CA THR A 243 -8.38 -47.89 -11.36
C THR A 243 -7.67 -48.67 -10.25
N SER A 244 -8.42 -49.36 -9.39
CA SER A 244 -7.84 -50.34 -8.48
C SER A 244 -7.78 -51.71 -9.16
N SER A 245 -6.58 -52.24 -9.41
CA SER A 245 -6.41 -53.65 -9.76
C SER A 245 -6.27 -54.46 -8.46
N GLY A 246 -7.39 -54.90 -7.90
CA GLY A 246 -7.42 -55.90 -6.83
C GLY A 246 -7.27 -57.33 -7.37
N ASP A 247 -7.14 -58.28 -6.45
CA ASP A 247 -7.25 -59.72 -6.70
C ASP A 247 -8.35 -60.02 -7.74
N PRO A 248 -8.13 -60.83 -8.78
CA PRO A 248 -9.14 -61.14 -9.81
C PRO A 248 -10.45 -61.75 -9.26
N HIS A 249 -10.48 -62.21 -8.00
CA HIS A 249 -11.68 -62.65 -7.31
C HIS A 249 -12.46 -61.51 -6.61
N LEU A 250 -11.89 -60.31 -6.53
CA LEU A 250 -12.52 -59.09 -6.03
C LEU A 250 -12.72 -58.10 -7.17
N ARG A 251 -13.98 -57.84 -7.53
CA ARG A 251 -14.31 -56.78 -8.52
C ARG A 251 -13.92 -55.42 -7.94
N GLY A 252 -12.88 -54.80 -8.48
CA GLY A 252 -12.54 -53.41 -8.19
C GLY A 252 -13.63 -52.44 -8.64
N PHE A 253 -13.74 -51.30 -7.96
CA PHE A 253 -14.67 -50.23 -8.35
C PHE A 253 -14.20 -49.59 -9.66
N THR A 254 -15.09 -49.55 -10.66
CA THR A 254 -14.89 -48.77 -11.89
C THR A 254 -16.07 -47.80 -12.01
N HIS A 255 -15.80 -46.50 -11.87
CA HIS A 255 -16.81 -45.47 -12.07
C HIS A 255 -16.78 -45.04 -13.54
N LYS A 256 -17.59 -45.68 -14.40
CA LYS A 256 -17.83 -45.18 -15.76
C LYS A 256 -18.85 -44.05 -15.68
N LYS A 257 -18.46 -42.85 -16.12
CA LYS A 257 -19.39 -41.74 -16.40
C LYS A 257 -20.35 -42.22 -17.48
N SER A 258 -21.64 -42.36 -17.15
CA SER A 258 -22.67 -42.69 -18.14
C SER A 258 -22.90 -41.45 -19.01
N GLU A 259 -22.41 -41.47 -20.25
CA GLU A 259 -22.92 -40.59 -21.30
C GLU A 259 -24.35 -41.03 -21.61
N LEU A 260 -25.31 -40.31 -21.03
CA LEU A 260 -26.71 -40.39 -21.45
C LEU A 260 -26.86 -39.54 -22.71
N ALA A 261 -26.87 -40.20 -23.85
CA ALA A 261 -27.42 -39.63 -25.08
C ALA A 261 -28.95 -39.65 -24.98
N HIS A 262 -29.57 -38.47 -25.02
CA HIS A 262 -30.90 -38.24 -25.58
C HIS A 262 -30.98 -36.82 -26.14
#